data_AF-A0A350YJ21-F1
#
_entry.id   AF-A0A350YJ21-F1
#
_cell.length_a   1.000
_cell.length_b   1.000
_cell.length_c   1.000
_cell.angle_alpha   90.00
_cell.angle_beta   90.00
_cell.angle_gamma   90.00
#
_symmetry.space_group_name_H-M   'P 1'
#
loop_
_entity.id
_entity.type
_entity.pdbx_description
1 polymer ?
#
loop_
_entity_poly.entity_id
_entity_poly.type
_entity_poly.pdbx_seq_one_letter_code
_entity_poly.pdbx_strand_id
1 'polypeptide(L)'
;MLLASFALTACATGAEKPKRICPQVAIVRALEKAADFGQEAADPANLVSVAVMQKVEGTCDYSDKGVTVDFTLKMFAQKGPRLGGDRASFPFFASIVDAADKVKAKELMTAEFTFSSDKNVAEYNQPLRIFIPLAVDEDASTIRVLTGFQLTEAQLKAVGK
;
A
#
# COMPACT_ATOMS: atom_id res chain seq x y z
N MET A 1 -5.51 -44.86 -58.25
CA MET A 1 -6.07 -44.44 -56.93
C MET A 1 -4.93 -43.80 -56.16
N LEU A 2 -4.76 -42.48 -56.13
CA LEU A 2 -5.51 -41.48 -55.31
C LEU A 2 -5.57 -41.94 -53.83
N LEU A 3 -5.14 -41.22 -52.79
CA LEU A 3 -4.76 -39.81 -52.58
C LEU A 3 -3.67 -39.73 -51.48
N ALA A 4 -2.73 -38.78 -51.61
CA ALA A 4 -1.86 -38.35 -50.53
C ALA A 4 -2.44 -37.08 -49.90
N SER A 5 -2.95 -37.18 -48.67
CA SER A 5 -3.50 -36.06 -47.91
C SER A 5 -2.39 -35.34 -47.14
N PHE A 6 -1.97 -34.17 -47.61
CA PHE A 6 -1.18 -33.23 -46.84
C PHE A 6 -2.09 -32.46 -45.87
N ALA A 7 -2.03 -32.78 -44.58
CA ALA A 7 -2.61 -31.95 -43.54
C ALA A 7 -1.66 -30.79 -43.23
N LEU A 8 -1.99 -29.57 -43.66
CA LEU A 8 -1.34 -28.35 -43.18
C LEU A 8 -1.88 -28.05 -41.78
N THR A 9 -1.10 -28.34 -40.74
CA THR A 9 -1.32 -27.80 -39.39
C THR A 9 -0.86 -26.35 -39.37
N ALA A 10 -1.79 -25.41 -39.50
CA ALA A 10 -1.56 -24.00 -39.24
C ALA A 10 -1.36 -23.79 -37.73
N CYS A 11 -0.12 -23.55 -37.31
CA CYS A 11 0.15 -23.00 -35.98
C CYS A 11 -0.38 -21.57 -35.94
N ALA A 12 -1.53 -21.37 -35.28
CA ALA A 12 -1.98 -20.04 -34.88
C ALA A 12 -1.03 -19.54 -33.79
N THR A 13 0.01 -18.80 -34.17
CA THR A 13 0.83 -18.03 -33.24
C THR A 13 -0.02 -16.87 -32.71
N GLY A 14 -0.69 -17.10 -31.58
CA GLY A 14 -1.34 -16.04 -30.82
C GLY A 14 -0.31 -14.99 -30.44
N ALA A 15 -0.52 -13.76 -30.88
CA ALA A 15 0.35 -12.63 -30.54
C ALA A 15 0.35 -12.45 -29.01
N GLU A 16 1.51 -12.63 -28.39
CA GLU A 16 1.71 -12.29 -26.98
C GLU A 16 1.51 -10.77 -26.83
N LYS A 17 0.55 -10.37 -25.99
CA LYS A 17 0.36 -8.96 -25.66
C LYS A 17 1.64 -8.44 -24.99
N PRO A 18 2.14 -7.25 -25.34
CA PRO A 18 3.33 -6.70 -24.72
C PRO A 18 3.16 -6.61 -23.20
N LYS A 19 4.21 -6.99 -22.47
CA LYS A 19 4.21 -7.02 -21.00
C LYS A 19 4.15 -5.58 -20.47
N ARG A 20 2.97 -5.15 -20.01
CA ARG A 20 2.77 -3.83 -19.39
C ARG A 20 3.33 -3.81 -17.96
N ILE A 21 3.98 -2.71 -17.58
CA ILE A 21 4.65 -2.55 -16.27
C ILE A 21 3.62 -2.11 -15.22
N CYS A 22 3.61 -2.73 -14.03
CA CYS A 22 2.72 -2.33 -12.95
C CYS A 22 3.09 -0.96 -12.36
N PRO A 23 2.11 -0.18 -11.84
CA PRO A 23 2.41 0.96 -11.00
C PRO A 23 3.29 0.56 -9.82
N GLN A 24 4.21 1.44 -9.43
CA GLN A 24 4.99 1.21 -8.23
C GLN A 24 4.14 1.51 -6.99
N VAL A 25 4.03 0.54 -6.07
CA VAL A 25 3.44 0.76 -4.75
C VAL A 25 4.54 0.90 -3.71
N ALA A 26 4.53 1.96 -2.91
CA ALA A 26 5.60 2.24 -1.96
C ALA A 26 5.11 2.93 -0.69
N ILE A 27 5.83 2.69 0.41
CA ILE A 27 5.68 3.42 1.67
C ILE A 27 6.56 4.67 1.61
N VAL A 28 6.00 5.83 1.96
CA VAL A 28 6.76 7.07 2.10
C VAL A 28 7.59 6.98 3.37
N ARG A 29 8.92 6.92 3.23
CA ARG A 29 9.85 6.70 4.38
C ARG A 29 9.61 7.64 5.56
N ALA A 30 9.41 8.94 5.31
CA ALA A 30 9.17 9.91 6.37
C ALA A 30 7.83 9.72 7.12
N LEU A 31 6.93 8.89 6.57
CA LEU A 31 5.57 8.64 7.07
C LEU A 31 5.37 7.15 7.39
N GLU A 32 6.43 6.35 7.41
CA GLU A 32 6.36 4.90 7.67
C GLU A 32 6.14 4.58 9.15
N LYS A 33 6.37 5.55 10.04
CA LYS A 33 6.26 5.42 11.49
C LYS A 33 5.36 6.52 12.04
N ALA A 34 4.47 6.15 12.96
CA ALA A 34 3.64 7.07 13.73
C ALA A 34 3.82 6.78 15.23
N ALA A 35 3.95 7.83 16.04
CA ALA A 35 3.97 7.71 17.49
C ALA A 35 2.83 8.53 18.08
N ASP A 36 2.09 7.94 19.01
CA ASP A 36 1.06 8.60 19.78
C ASP A 36 1.56 8.87 21.20
N PHE A 37 1.49 10.13 21.61
CA PHE A 37 1.86 10.60 22.95
C PHE A 37 0.66 11.16 23.72
N GLY A 38 -0.56 10.95 23.20
CA GLY A 38 -1.79 11.53 23.74
C GLY A 38 -1.77 13.07 23.65
N GLN A 39 -2.15 13.74 24.74
CA GLN A 39 -2.13 15.21 24.84
C GLN A 39 -0.83 15.76 25.44
N GLU A 40 0.14 14.90 25.74
CA GLU A 40 1.38 15.30 26.40
C GLU A 40 2.51 15.60 25.40
N ALA A 41 3.59 16.19 25.91
CA ALA A 41 4.80 16.39 25.10
C ALA A 41 5.39 15.05 24.67
N ALA A 42 6.02 15.03 23.48
CA ALA A 42 6.68 13.85 22.93
C ALA A 42 7.86 13.43 23.82
N ASP A 43 7.63 12.44 24.68
CA ASP A 43 8.59 11.83 25.59
C ASP A 43 8.35 10.31 25.64
N PRO A 44 9.40 9.46 25.69
CA PRO A 44 9.23 8.01 25.79
C PRO A 44 8.35 7.55 26.98
N ALA A 45 8.38 8.26 28.11
CA ALA A 45 7.53 7.97 29.27
C ALA A 45 6.04 8.26 29.00
N ASN A 46 5.76 9.10 27.99
CA ASN A 46 4.42 9.50 27.57
C ASN A 46 3.89 8.73 26.36
N LEU A 47 4.68 7.82 25.81
CA LEU A 47 4.29 7.04 24.65
C LEU A 47 3.06 6.17 24.98
N VAL A 48 1.98 6.39 24.23
CA VAL A 48 0.76 5.58 24.24
C VAL A 48 0.97 4.37 23.34
N SER A 49 1.38 4.59 22.09
CA SER A 49 1.72 3.52 21.16
C SER A 49 2.58 4.03 20.01
N VAL A 50 3.32 3.13 19.37
CA VAL A 50 4.04 3.41 18.12
C VAL A 50 3.61 2.40 17.06
N ALA A 51 3.29 2.87 15.86
CA ALA A 51 2.97 2.04 14.71
C ALA A 51 3.98 2.21 13.59
N VAL A 52 4.21 1.14 12.84
CA VAL A 52 5.16 1.08 11.72
C VAL A 52 4.52 0.34 10.55
N MET A 53 4.63 0.93 9.35
CA MET A 53 4.37 0.26 8.09
C MET A 53 5.60 -0.53 7.69
N GLN A 54 5.47 -1.86 7.65
CA GLN A 54 6.62 -2.74 7.44
C GLN A 54 6.84 -3.08 5.98
N LYS A 55 5.76 -3.41 5.28
CA LYS A 55 5.85 -3.98 3.94
C LYS A 55 4.60 -3.73 3.13
N VAL A 56 4.79 -3.60 1.83
CA VAL A 56 3.75 -3.69 0.82
C VAL A 56 4.05 -4.89 -0.07
N GLU A 57 3.04 -5.70 -0.33
CA GLU A 57 3.07 -6.82 -1.28
C GLU A 57 1.87 -6.68 -2.21
N GLY A 58 2.06 -6.72 -3.52
CA GLY A 58 0.95 -6.54 -4.45
C GLY A 58 1.21 -7.05 -5.86
N THR A 59 0.13 -7.05 -6.63
CA THR A 59 0.06 -7.43 -8.04
C THR A 59 -0.76 -6.39 -8.79
N CYS A 60 -0.71 -6.44 -10.13
CA CYS A 60 -1.60 -5.64 -10.94
C CYS A 60 -2.13 -6.42 -12.14
N ASP A 61 -3.36 -6.10 -12.53
CA ASP A 61 -4.06 -6.70 -13.65
C ASP A 61 -4.56 -5.61 -14.59
N TYR A 62 -4.17 -5.72 -15.86
CA TYR A 62 -4.59 -4.77 -16.88
C TYR A 62 -5.86 -5.22 -17.60
N SER A 63 -6.71 -4.23 -17.93
CA SER A 63 -7.87 -4.34 -18.81
C SER A 63 -7.79 -3.30 -19.92
N ASP A 64 -8.79 -3.25 -20.79
CA ASP A 64 -8.90 -2.22 -21.83
C ASP A 64 -9.29 -0.84 -21.26
N LYS A 65 -9.64 -0.77 -19.96
CA LYS A 65 -10.06 0.47 -19.28
C LYS A 65 -9.00 1.06 -18.37
N GLY A 66 -7.93 0.32 -18.10
CA GLY A 66 -6.95 0.68 -17.09
C GLY A 66 -6.34 -0.51 -16.37
N VAL A 67 -5.66 -0.22 -15.25
CA VAL A 67 -4.99 -1.21 -14.40
C VAL A 67 -5.62 -1.25 -13.02
N THR A 68 -5.87 -2.46 -12.52
CA THR A 68 -6.24 -2.71 -11.13
C THR A 68 -4.99 -3.10 -10.37
N VAL A 69 -4.73 -2.44 -9.26
CA VAL A 69 -3.65 -2.75 -8.33
C VAL A 69 -4.25 -3.34 -7.07
N ASP A 70 -3.86 -4.57 -6.76
CA ASP A 70 -4.24 -5.27 -5.55
C ASP A 70 -3.00 -5.42 -4.67
N PHE A 71 -3.03 -4.86 -3.45
CA PHE A 71 -1.88 -4.94 -2.55
C PHE A 71 -2.32 -5.04 -1.08
N THR A 72 -1.46 -5.65 -0.27
CA THR A 72 -1.61 -5.70 1.18
C THR A 72 -0.56 -4.83 1.84
N LEU A 73 -1.01 -3.89 2.66
CA LEU A 73 -0.15 -3.10 3.55
C LEU A 73 -0.06 -3.80 4.90
N LYS A 74 1.14 -4.25 5.26
CA LYS A 74 1.43 -4.87 6.57
C LYS A 74 1.93 -3.83 7.54
N MET A 75 1.26 -3.71 8.67
CA MET A 75 1.58 -2.76 9.73
C MET A 75 1.64 -3.48 11.07
N PHE A 76 2.43 -2.96 11.99
CA PHE A 76 2.42 -3.39 13.38
C PHE A 76 2.40 -2.18 14.30
N ALA A 77 1.81 -2.36 15.47
CA ALA A 77 1.88 -1.40 16.56
C ALA A 77 2.51 -2.05 17.78
N GLN A 78 3.25 -1.26 18.57
CA GLN A 78 3.80 -1.65 19.85
C GLN A 78 3.15 -0.82 20.96
N LYS A 79 2.83 -1.46 22.08
CA LYS A 79 2.31 -0.79 23.28
C LYS A 79 3.38 0.15 23.83
N GLY A 80 2.97 1.38 24.16
CA GLY A 80 3.75 2.26 25.01
C GLY A 80 3.37 2.09 26.49
N PRO A 81 4.19 2.62 27.42
CA PRO A 81 3.94 2.54 28.85
C PRO A 81 2.64 3.22 29.29
N ARG A 82 2.08 4.13 28.48
CA ARG A 82 0.84 4.84 28.80
C ARG A 82 -0.41 4.30 28.12
N LEU A 83 -0.32 3.16 27.44
CA LEU A 83 -1.51 2.54 26.88
C LEU A 83 -2.40 2.02 28.02
N GLY A 84 -3.49 2.74 28.30
CA GLY A 84 -4.44 2.36 29.35
C GLY A 84 -5.34 1.17 29.00
N GLY A 85 -5.27 0.64 27.78
CA GLY A 85 -6.14 -0.44 27.28
C GLY A 85 -5.44 -1.36 26.28
N ASP A 86 -6.23 -1.99 25.43
CA ASP A 86 -5.77 -3.00 24.46
C ASP A 86 -5.93 -2.57 23.01
N ARG A 87 -6.26 -1.30 22.74
CA ARG A 87 -6.45 -0.77 21.38
C ARG A 87 -5.63 0.48 21.13
N ALA A 88 -5.14 0.60 19.90
CA ALA A 88 -4.55 1.82 19.37
C ALA A 88 -4.99 2.01 17.91
N SER A 89 -5.18 3.25 17.49
CA SER A 89 -5.66 3.57 16.15
C SER A 89 -4.76 4.60 15.48
N PHE A 90 -4.37 4.33 14.24
CA PHE A 90 -3.48 5.21 13.47
C PHE A 90 -4.09 5.54 12.11
N PRO A 91 -4.44 6.81 11.85
CA PRO A 91 -4.84 7.26 10.53
C PRO A 91 -3.72 7.06 9.51
N PHE A 92 -4.05 6.57 8.33
CA PHE A 92 -3.13 6.37 7.22
C PHE A 92 -3.81 6.68 5.88
N PHE A 93 -3.01 6.70 4.81
CA PHE A 93 -3.53 6.98 3.48
C PHE A 93 -2.92 6.07 2.40
N ALA A 94 -3.64 5.99 1.29
CA ALA A 94 -3.12 5.59 -0.01
C ALA A 94 -3.37 6.72 -1.01
N SER A 95 -2.39 7.03 -1.86
CA SER A 95 -2.48 8.12 -2.83
C SER A 95 -1.95 7.70 -4.19
N ILE A 96 -2.68 8.05 -5.25
CA ILE A 96 -2.23 7.90 -6.63
C ILE A 96 -1.47 9.17 -7.01
N VAL A 97 -0.23 9.02 -7.46
CA VAL A 97 0.66 10.11 -7.84
C VAL A 97 1.12 9.90 -9.27
N ASP A 98 1.04 10.95 -10.08
CA ASP A 98 1.48 10.92 -11.47
C ASP A 98 3.01 11.14 -11.61
N ALA A 99 3.47 11.17 -12.86
CA ALA A 99 4.87 11.39 -13.21
C ALA A 99 5.41 12.77 -12.78
N ALA A 100 4.53 13.75 -12.54
CA ALA A 100 4.88 15.10 -12.14
C ALA A 100 4.78 15.31 -10.62
N ASP A 101 4.79 14.22 -9.83
CA ASP A 101 4.60 14.22 -8.38
C ASP A 101 3.27 14.83 -7.93
N LYS A 102 2.26 14.90 -8.81
CA LYS A 102 0.95 15.43 -8.45
C LYS A 102 0.04 14.33 -7.94
N VAL A 103 -0.53 14.56 -6.75
CA VAL A 103 -1.57 13.69 -6.19
C VAL A 103 -2.83 13.79 -7.03
N LYS A 104 -3.26 12.67 -7.61
CA LYS A 104 -4.46 12.54 -8.44
C LYS A 104 -5.68 12.13 -7.61
N ALA A 105 -5.45 11.26 -6.64
CA ALA A 105 -6.46 10.78 -5.70
C ALA A 105 -5.78 10.42 -4.39
N LYS A 106 -6.51 10.57 -3.28
CA LYS A 106 -6.07 10.18 -1.94
C LYS A 106 -7.26 9.64 -1.16
N GLU A 107 -7.04 8.50 -0.50
CA GLU A 107 -8.00 7.89 0.40
C GLU A 107 -7.41 7.87 1.81
N LEU A 108 -8.22 8.26 2.80
CA LEU A 108 -7.88 8.25 4.22
C LEU A 108 -8.58 7.08 4.91
N MET A 109 -7.85 6.34 5.71
CA MET A 109 -8.32 5.18 6.46
C MET A 109 -7.73 5.18 7.87
N THR A 110 -8.21 4.28 8.72
CA THR A 110 -7.70 4.11 10.09
C THR A 110 -7.28 2.67 10.30
N ALA A 111 -6.03 2.45 10.70
CA ALA A 111 -5.54 1.14 11.13
C ALA A 111 -5.91 0.94 12.59
N GLU A 112 -6.70 -0.09 12.89
CA GLU A 112 -7.18 -0.40 14.24
C GLU A 112 -6.43 -1.61 14.80
N PHE A 113 -5.49 -1.35 15.70
CA PHE A 113 -4.70 -2.39 16.35
C PHE A 113 -5.38 -2.84 17.64
N THR A 114 -5.52 -4.16 17.81
CA THR A 114 -5.94 -4.76 19.08
C THR A 114 -4.83 -5.68 19.60
N PHE A 115 -4.36 -5.41 20.81
CA PHE A 115 -3.29 -6.15 21.43
C PHE A 115 -3.84 -7.28 22.33
N SER A 116 -3.36 -8.50 22.15
CA SER A 116 -3.64 -9.60 23.07
C SER A 116 -3.10 -9.31 24.48
N SER A 117 -3.69 -9.94 25.50
CA SER A 117 -3.36 -9.69 26.92
C SER A 117 -1.89 -9.94 27.27
N ASP A 118 -1.25 -10.87 26.56
CA ASP A 118 0.13 -11.31 26.74
C ASP A 118 1.12 -10.70 25.72
N LYS A 119 0.62 -9.88 24.78
CA LYS A 119 1.45 -9.31 23.69
C LYS A 119 1.59 -7.80 23.82
N ASN A 120 2.81 -7.35 23.58
CA ASN A 120 3.14 -5.93 23.45
C ASN A 120 3.12 -5.44 22.01
N VAL A 121 2.90 -6.34 21.04
CA VAL A 121 2.85 -6.04 19.61
C VAL A 121 1.52 -6.54 19.05
N ALA A 122 0.90 -5.75 18.18
CA ALA A 122 -0.27 -6.10 17.41
C ALA A 122 0.02 -5.92 15.91
N GLU A 123 -0.45 -6.84 15.08
CA GLU A 123 -0.33 -6.76 13.63
C GLU A 123 -1.65 -6.30 13.00
N TYR A 124 -1.58 -5.58 11.90
CA TYR A 124 -2.72 -5.17 11.09
C TYR A 124 -2.37 -5.27 9.61
N ASN A 125 -3.14 -6.06 8.87
CA ASN A 125 -2.97 -6.25 7.43
C ASN A 125 -4.15 -5.61 6.71
N GLN A 126 -3.88 -4.59 5.90
CA GLN A 126 -4.90 -3.92 5.10
C GLN A 126 -4.80 -4.35 3.63
N PRO A 127 -5.71 -5.20 3.13
CA PRO A 127 -5.88 -5.39 1.69
C PRO A 127 -6.49 -4.13 1.06
N LEU A 128 -5.94 -3.71 -0.07
CA LEU A 128 -6.35 -2.53 -0.83
C LEU A 128 -6.46 -2.89 -2.31
N ARG A 129 -7.50 -2.36 -2.94
CA ARG A 129 -7.76 -2.49 -4.38
C ARG A 129 -7.96 -1.10 -4.97
N ILE A 130 -7.09 -0.71 -5.90
CA ILE A 130 -7.13 0.59 -6.56
C ILE A 130 -7.26 0.38 -8.06
N PHE A 131 -8.23 1.04 -8.68
CA PHE A 131 -8.35 1.09 -10.14
C PHE A 131 -7.79 2.41 -10.66
N ILE A 132 -6.89 2.33 -11.64
CA ILE A 132 -6.28 3.47 -12.31
C ILE A 132 -6.72 3.43 -13.78
N PRO A 133 -7.57 4.37 -14.23
CA PRO A 133 -7.95 4.47 -15.63
C PRO A 133 -6.74 4.79 -16.51
N LEU A 134 -6.57 4.04 -17.60
CA LEU A 134 -5.48 4.22 -18.60
C LEU A 134 -6.02 3.92 -20.00
N ALA A 135 -5.39 4.52 -21.01
CA ALA A 135 -5.65 4.13 -22.40
C ALA A 135 -5.14 2.72 -22.71
N VAL A 136 -5.66 2.09 -23.77
CA VAL A 136 -5.36 0.68 -24.13
C VAL A 136 -3.86 0.41 -24.33
N ASP A 137 -3.13 1.40 -24.84
CA ASP A 137 -1.70 1.31 -25.15
C ASP A 137 -0.79 2.04 -24.15
N GLU A 138 -1.36 2.52 -23.04
CA GLU A 138 -0.62 3.16 -21.97
C GLU A 138 -0.21 2.13 -20.91
N ASP A 139 0.98 2.31 -20.33
CA ASP A 139 1.39 1.59 -19.13
C ASP A 139 1.48 2.55 -17.94
N ALA A 140 1.46 1.96 -16.75
CA ALA A 140 1.44 2.69 -15.50
C ALA A 140 2.83 2.84 -14.87
N SER A 141 3.92 2.67 -15.64
CA SER A 141 5.30 2.69 -15.13
C SER A 141 5.68 3.99 -14.43
N THR A 142 5.03 5.10 -14.79
CA THR A 142 5.25 6.43 -14.22
C THR A 142 4.29 6.77 -13.08
N ILE A 143 3.30 5.91 -12.82
CA ILE A 143 2.31 6.09 -11.76
C ILE A 143 2.80 5.39 -10.50
N ARG A 144 2.66 6.09 -9.38
CA ARG A 144 2.95 5.56 -8.06
C ARG A 144 1.70 5.53 -7.20
N VAL A 145 1.57 4.46 -6.42
CA VAL A 145 0.66 4.39 -5.29
C VAL A 145 1.49 4.55 -4.03
N LEU A 146 1.36 5.69 -3.37
CA LEU A 146 2.11 6.00 -2.15
C LEU A 146 1.24 5.81 -0.92
N THR A 147 1.77 5.12 0.09
CA THR A 147 1.14 4.94 1.40
C THR A 147 1.97 5.58 2.51
N GLY A 148 1.30 5.97 3.58
CA GLY A 148 1.94 6.54 4.76
C GLY A 148 0.94 6.80 5.87
N PHE A 149 1.42 6.91 7.11
CA PHE A 149 0.60 7.40 8.20
C PHE A 149 0.24 8.86 7.97
N GLN A 150 -0.99 9.23 8.32
CA GLN A 150 -1.46 10.60 8.27
C GLN A 150 -1.06 11.28 9.57
N LEU A 151 0.20 11.72 9.62
CA LEU A 151 0.77 12.35 10.80
C LEU A 151 0.23 13.77 11.01
N THR A 152 0.05 14.15 12.26
CA THR A 152 0.00 15.57 12.65
C THR A 152 1.39 16.20 12.57
N GLU A 153 1.48 17.54 12.57
CA GLU A 153 2.78 18.22 12.59
C GLU A 153 3.63 17.85 13.80
N ALA A 154 3.00 17.68 14.96
CA ALA A 154 3.67 17.29 16.20
C ALA A 154 4.29 15.88 16.05
N GLN A 155 3.54 14.94 15.48
CA GLN A 155 4.02 13.58 15.24
C GLN A 155 5.15 13.54 14.21
N LEU A 156 5.04 14.31 13.11
CA LEU A 156 6.08 14.39 12.09
C LEU A 156 7.42 14.87 12.69
N LYS A 157 7.38 15.88 13.56
CA LYS A 157 8.56 16.39 14.28
C LYS A 157 9.13 15.38 15.28
N ALA A 158 8.30 14.52 15.84
CA ALA A 158 8.71 13.52 16.82
C ALA A 158 9.34 12.27 16.17
N VAL A 159 8.90 11.87 14.97
CA VAL A 159 9.43 10.69 14.26
C VAL A 159 10.56 11.00 13.28
N GLY A 160 10.73 12.25 12.86
CA GLY A 160 11.79 12.69 11.95
C GLY A 160 13.14 13.01 12.60
N LYS A 161 13.32 12.68 13.89
CA LYS A 161 14.59 12.77 14.62
C LYS A 161 15.16 11.37 14.83
#